data_AF-A0A9F5IUG0-F1
#
_entry.id   AF-A0A9F5IUG0-F1
#
_cell.length_a   1.000
_cell.length_b   1.000
_cell.length_c   1.000
_cell.angle_alpha   90.00
_cell.angle_beta   90.00
_cell.angle_gamma   90.00
#
_symmetry.space_group_name_H-M   'P 1'
#
loop_
_entity.id
_entity.type
_entity.pdbx_description
1 polymer ?
#
loop_
_entity_poly.entity_id
_entity_poly.type
_entity_poly.pdbx_seq_one_letter_code
_entity_poly.pdbx_strand_id
1 'polypeptide(L)'
;MMESSKQKVKCQQLPKSIKKSLESKIHWTIVSVIYEPRQNYSETEKCLNILKERLLKRIETLEVPVDQLNGLKNVRKILKEEEERYIFMEEGLLHLEGEIAKDSLAINTLYENIQILQKEIQPLNHELAALEAEADKLFHRDGNDDLGLPVLSAESLELPVLQNEVLKIGNPQALLGDMNVIQQSDEMKAMKAFLEQLYEKAEFQVE
;
A
#
# COMPACT_ATOMS: atom_id res chain seq x y z
N MET A 1 -59.84 -33.08 36.28
CA MET A 1 -58.78 -34.10 36.40
C MET A 1 -57.71 -33.76 35.37
N MET A 2 -56.60 -33.17 35.78
CA MET A 2 -55.44 -32.92 34.90
C MET A 2 -54.45 -34.06 35.09
N GLU A 3 -54.36 -34.93 34.10
CA GLU A 3 -53.38 -36.02 34.08
C GLU A 3 -51.98 -35.43 33.85
N SER A 4 -51.15 -35.51 34.90
CA SER A 4 -49.72 -35.27 34.81
C SER A 4 -49.10 -36.38 33.96
N SER A 5 -48.84 -36.07 32.69
CA SER A 5 -48.10 -36.93 31.78
C SER A 5 -46.63 -37.00 32.24
N LYS A 6 -46.32 -37.99 33.09
CA LYS A 6 -44.94 -38.28 33.51
C LYS A 6 -44.16 -38.80 32.30
N GLN A 7 -43.35 -37.93 31.71
CA GLN A 7 -42.43 -38.27 30.63
C GLN A 7 -41.45 -39.35 31.14
N LYS A 8 -41.52 -40.55 30.56
CA LYS A 8 -40.61 -41.67 30.90
C LYS A 8 -39.19 -41.31 30.44
N VAL A 9 -38.33 -40.94 31.39
CA VAL A 9 -36.90 -40.76 31.14
C VAL A 9 -36.30 -42.09 30.68
N LYS A 10 -35.66 -42.10 29.51
CA LYS A 10 -34.92 -43.28 29.05
C LYS A 10 -33.66 -43.41 29.91
N CYS A 11 -33.65 -44.44 30.75
CA CYS A 11 -32.51 -44.81 31.57
C CYS A 11 -31.68 -45.89 30.89
N GLN A 12 -30.35 -45.83 31.06
CA GLN A 12 -29.43 -46.86 30.60
C GLN A 12 -28.57 -47.35 31.76
N GLN A 13 -28.33 -48.67 31.81
CA GLN A 13 -27.39 -49.24 32.77
C GLN A 13 -25.96 -48.79 32.46
N LEU A 14 -25.16 -48.64 33.52
CA LEU A 14 -23.75 -48.29 33.40
C LEU A 14 -22.99 -49.26 32.45
N PRO A 15 -22.24 -48.73 31.48
CA PRO A 15 -21.38 -49.52 30.60
C PRO A 15 -20.37 -50.38 31.39
N LYS A 16 -20.09 -51.60 30.90
CA LYS A 16 -19.16 -52.54 31.54
C LYS A 16 -17.74 -51.97 31.75
N SER A 17 -17.27 -51.10 30.85
CA SER A 17 -15.97 -50.44 30.95
C SER A 17 -15.88 -49.51 32.17
N ILE A 18 -16.93 -48.73 32.43
CA ILE A 18 -17.00 -47.82 33.58
C ILE A 18 -17.10 -48.62 34.88
N LYS A 19 -17.90 -49.68 34.90
CA LYS A 19 -18.00 -50.61 36.04
C LYS A 19 -16.63 -51.17 36.43
N LYS A 20 -15.86 -51.65 35.44
CA LYS A 20 -14.51 -52.18 35.66
C LYS A 20 -13.53 -51.12 36.17
N SER A 21 -13.58 -49.90 35.62
CA SER A 21 -12.75 -48.77 36.08
C SER A 21 -13.08 -48.38 37.52
N LEU A 22 -14.37 -48.31 37.88
CA LEU A 22 -14.82 -48.00 39.22
C LEU A 22 -14.42 -49.09 40.23
N GLU A 23 -14.57 -50.36 39.85
CA GLU A 23 -14.10 -51.48 40.66
C GLU A 23 -12.59 -51.41 40.91
N SER A 24 -11.80 -51.16 39.86
CA SER A 24 -10.34 -51.02 39.98
C SER A 24 -9.97 -49.86 40.90
N LYS A 25 -10.69 -48.73 40.82
CA LYS A 25 -10.44 -47.56 41.67
C LYS A 25 -10.79 -47.84 43.13
N ILE A 26 -11.94 -48.45 43.40
CA ILE A 26 -12.35 -48.87 44.76
C ILE A 26 -11.34 -49.86 45.33
N HIS A 27 -10.92 -50.85 44.54
CA HIS A 27 -9.92 -51.83 44.96
C HIS A 27 -8.59 -51.17 45.32
N TRP A 28 -8.08 -50.26 44.49
CA TRP A 28 -6.86 -49.52 44.81
C TRP A 28 -7.03 -48.67 46.06
N THR A 29 -8.13 -47.94 46.21
CA THR A 29 -8.37 -47.15 47.42
C THR A 29 -8.38 -48.02 48.69
N ILE A 30 -8.99 -49.20 48.64
CA ILE A 30 -8.96 -50.17 49.75
C ILE A 30 -7.52 -50.61 50.05
N VAL A 31 -6.73 -50.96 49.02
CA VAL A 31 -5.33 -51.34 49.18
C VAL A 31 -4.50 -50.21 49.79
N SER A 32 -4.69 -48.97 49.33
CA SER A 32 -3.98 -47.80 49.86
C SER A 32 -4.31 -47.52 51.34
N VAL A 33 -5.56 -47.76 51.76
CA VAL A 33 -5.99 -47.60 53.16
C VAL A 33 -5.44 -48.73 54.05
N ILE A 34 -5.41 -49.97 53.55
CA ILE A 34 -4.93 -51.14 54.31
C ILE A 34 -3.40 -51.12 54.45
N TYR A 35 -2.67 -50.56 53.47
CA TYR A 35 -1.20 -50.50 53.50
C TYR A 35 -0.64 -49.34 54.33
N GLU A 36 -1.48 -48.59 55.07
CA GLU A 36 -0.97 -47.63 56.05
C GLU A 36 -0.20 -48.34 57.18
N PRO A 37 1.01 -47.88 57.54
CA PRO A 37 1.99 -48.67 58.30
C PRO A 37 1.67 -48.90 59.80
N ARG A 38 0.43 -48.68 60.27
CA ARG A 38 0.13 -48.51 61.71
C ARG A 38 -0.76 -49.58 62.36
N GLN A 39 -1.38 -50.54 61.66
CA GLN A 39 -2.32 -51.47 62.32
C GLN A 39 -2.50 -52.84 61.62
N ASN A 40 -2.88 -53.86 62.41
CA ASN A 40 -3.29 -55.18 61.93
C ASN A 40 -4.71 -55.11 61.33
N TYR A 41 -4.83 -55.13 60.00
CA TYR A 41 -6.06 -54.81 59.28
C TYR A 41 -6.92 -56.01 58.82
N SER A 42 -6.69 -57.24 59.31
CA SER A 42 -7.41 -58.46 58.86
C SER A 42 -8.94 -58.35 58.93
N GLU A 43 -9.48 -57.75 59.99
CA GLU A 43 -10.94 -57.55 60.13
C GLU A 43 -11.44 -56.34 59.32
N THR A 44 -10.65 -55.27 59.24
CA THR A 44 -10.94 -54.07 58.44
C THR A 44 -10.98 -54.39 56.95
N GLU A 45 -10.05 -55.22 56.45
CA GLU A 45 -10.02 -55.70 55.07
C GLU A 45 -11.28 -56.49 54.73
N LYS A 46 -11.71 -57.41 55.61
CA LYS A 46 -12.95 -58.18 55.44
C LYS A 46 -14.17 -57.26 55.37
N CYS A 47 -14.28 -56.29 56.28
CA CYS A 47 -15.36 -55.31 56.28
C CYS A 47 -15.37 -54.45 55.01
N LEU A 48 -14.20 -53.97 54.56
CA LEU A 48 -14.05 -53.16 53.35
C LEU A 48 -14.40 -53.97 52.09
N ASN A 49 -14.02 -55.23 52.02
CA ASN A 49 -14.39 -56.12 50.91
C ASN A 49 -15.90 -56.41 50.88
N ILE A 50 -16.56 -56.60 52.03
CA ILE A 50 -18.03 -56.74 52.08
C ILE A 50 -18.73 -55.46 51.60
N LEU A 51 -18.20 -54.29 51.98
CA LEU A 51 -18.71 -53.00 51.52
C LEU A 51 -18.48 -52.81 50.01
N LYS A 52 -17.33 -53.22 49.48
CA LYS A 52 -17.03 -53.26 48.03
C LYS A 52 -18.11 -54.04 47.28
N GLU A 53 -18.36 -55.29 47.69
CA GLU A 53 -19.35 -56.17 47.03
C GLU A 53 -20.77 -55.59 47.07
N ARG A 54 -21.20 -55.04 48.23
CA ARG A 54 -22.52 -54.38 48.34
C ARG A 54 -22.63 -53.15 47.43
N LEU A 55 -21.57 -52.37 47.34
CA LEU A 55 -21.52 -51.18 46.51
C LEU A 55 -21.59 -51.56 45.03
N LEU A 56 -20.80 -52.55 44.59
CA LEU A 56 -20.82 -53.06 43.22
C LEU A 56 -22.21 -53.56 42.82
N LYS A 57 -22.89 -54.30 43.70
CA LYS A 57 -24.26 -54.77 43.47
C LYS A 57 -25.27 -53.62 43.31
N ARG A 58 -25.11 -52.52 44.05
CA ARG A 58 -25.93 -51.31 43.85
C ARG A 58 -25.62 -50.61 42.52
N ILE A 59 -24.35 -50.57 42.14
CA ILE A 59 -23.90 -49.99 40.87
C ILE A 59 -24.42 -50.79 39.67
N GLU A 60 -24.59 -52.11 39.80
CA GLU A 60 -25.21 -52.94 38.77
C GLU A 60 -26.66 -52.53 38.46
N THR A 61 -27.41 -52.16 39.50
CA THR A 61 -28.80 -51.69 39.42
C THR A 61 -28.93 -50.19 39.16
N LEU A 62 -27.82 -49.46 39.08
CA LEU A 62 -27.85 -48.01 38.92
C LEU A 62 -28.14 -47.65 37.46
N GLU A 63 -29.25 -46.94 37.29
CA GLU A 63 -29.73 -46.43 36.01
C GLU A 63 -29.34 -44.95 35.86
N VAL A 64 -28.74 -44.62 34.71
CA VAL A 64 -28.34 -43.25 34.39
C VAL A 64 -29.24 -42.70 33.28
N PRO A 65 -29.78 -41.47 33.41
CA PRO A 65 -30.54 -40.82 32.34
C PRO A 65 -29.69 -40.66 31.08
N VAL A 66 -30.18 -41.17 29.94
CA VAL A 66 -29.47 -41.15 28.65
C VAL A 66 -29.24 -39.72 28.14
N ASP A 67 -30.16 -38.80 28.44
CA ASP A 67 -30.09 -37.40 28.00
C ASP A 67 -28.88 -36.67 28.61
N GLN A 68 -28.54 -36.95 29.88
CA GLN A 68 -27.36 -36.38 30.54
C GLN A 68 -26.06 -36.95 29.96
N LEU A 69 -26.04 -38.24 29.60
CA LEU A 69 -24.87 -38.89 29.01
C LEU A 69 -24.58 -38.36 27.60
N ASN A 70 -25.62 -38.17 26.79
CA ASN A 70 -25.49 -37.55 25.47
C ASN A 70 -25.04 -36.10 25.57
N GLY A 71 -25.57 -35.34 26.54
CA GLY A 71 -25.11 -33.98 26.84
C GLY A 71 -23.60 -33.94 27.13
N LEU A 72 -23.11 -34.80 28.02
CA LEU A 72 -21.68 -34.89 28.34
C LEU A 72 -20.81 -35.28 27.14
N LYS A 73 -21.28 -36.19 26.28
CA LYS A 73 -20.57 -36.57 25.06
C LYS A 73 -20.48 -35.41 24.07
N ASN A 74 -21.55 -34.63 23.94
CA ASN A 74 -21.59 -33.43 23.10
C ASN A 74 -20.65 -32.35 23.64
N VAL A 75 -20.66 -32.11 24.95
CA VAL A 75 -19.73 -31.17 25.59
C VAL A 75 -18.28 -31.57 25.34
N ARG A 76 -17.94 -32.86 25.46
CA ARG A 76 -16.58 -33.34 25.16
C ARG A 76 -16.20 -33.15 23.69
N LYS A 77 -17.14 -33.34 22.76
CA LYS A 77 -16.90 -33.12 21.32
C LYS A 77 -16.66 -31.64 21.04
N ILE A 78 -17.50 -30.77 21.59
CA ILE A 78 -17.37 -29.32 21.48
C ILE A 78 -16.04 -28.85 22.07
N LEU A 79 -15.63 -29.39 23.22
CA LEU A 79 -14.35 -29.04 23.82
C LEU A 79 -13.16 -29.35 22.90
N LYS A 80 -13.14 -30.52 22.25
CA LYS A 80 -12.08 -30.87 21.31
C LYS A 80 -12.06 -29.96 20.07
N GLU A 81 -13.25 -29.69 19.52
CA GLU A 81 -13.38 -28.77 18.38
C GLU A 81 -12.91 -27.36 18.75
N GLU A 82 -13.16 -26.91 19.99
CA GLU A 82 -12.68 -25.64 20.50
C GLU A 82 -11.16 -25.63 20.71
N GLU A 83 -10.58 -26.70 21.25
CA GLU A 83 -9.13 -26.86 21.37
C GLU A 83 -8.43 -26.81 20.01
N GLU A 84 -8.97 -27.50 19.00
CA GLU A 84 -8.45 -27.47 17.63
C GLU A 84 -8.57 -26.06 17.01
N ARG A 85 -9.70 -25.37 17.22
CA ARG A 85 -9.87 -23.98 16.80
C ARG A 85 -8.87 -23.05 17.48
N TYR A 86 -8.64 -23.22 18.77
CA TYR A 86 -7.71 -22.41 19.54
C TYR A 86 -6.28 -22.54 18.99
N ILE A 87 -5.82 -23.77 18.76
CA ILE A 87 -4.49 -24.04 18.18
C ILE A 87 -4.35 -23.38 16.81
N PHE A 88 -5.34 -23.55 15.93
CA PHE A 88 -5.33 -22.92 14.62
C PHE A 88 -5.28 -21.38 14.69
N MET A 89 -6.01 -20.79 15.64
CA MET A 89 -6.02 -19.34 15.84
C MET A 89 -4.69 -18.83 16.40
N GLU A 90 -4.05 -19.58 17.30
CA GLU A 90 -2.73 -19.27 17.83
C GLU A 90 -1.65 -19.32 16.74
N GLU A 91 -1.66 -20.34 15.88
CA GLU A 91 -0.77 -20.41 14.70
C GLU A 91 -1.00 -19.25 13.73
N GLY A 92 -2.26 -18.89 13.47
CA GLY A 92 -2.61 -17.74 12.64
C GLY A 92 -2.16 -16.40 13.22
N LEU A 93 -2.22 -16.24 14.54
CA LEU A 93 -1.75 -15.06 15.24
C LEU A 93 -0.23 -14.91 15.13
N LEU A 94 0.52 -16.00 15.35
CA LEU A 94 1.97 -16.02 15.16
C LEU A 94 2.38 -15.68 13.72
N HIS A 95 1.62 -16.15 12.73
CA HIS A 95 1.85 -15.81 11.33
C HIS A 95 1.68 -14.31 11.08
N LEU A 96 0.58 -13.73 11.57
CA LEU A 96 0.27 -12.31 11.41
C LEU A 96 1.30 -11.42 12.11
N GLU A 97 1.74 -11.79 13.31
CA GLU A 97 2.84 -11.09 14.01
C GLU A 97 4.13 -11.09 13.18
N GLY A 98 4.43 -12.21 12.50
CA GLY A 98 5.56 -12.31 11.58
C GLY A 98 5.43 -11.37 10.37
N GLU A 99 4.24 -11.28 9.77
CA GLU A 99 3.98 -10.35 8.66
C GLU A 99 4.11 -8.89 9.11
N ILE A 100 3.52 -8.53 10.26
CA ILE A 100 3.64 -7.18 10.83
C ILE A 100 5.10 -6.81 11.09
N ALA A 101 5.89 -7.74 11.64
CA ALA A 101 7.31 -7.49 11.89
C ALA A 101 8.09 -7.25 10.59
N LYS A 102 7.78 -8.01 9.54
CA LYS A 102 8.39 -7.85 8.22
C LYS A 102 8.02 -6.50 7.59
N ASP A 103 6.76 -6.12 7.64
CA ASP A 103 6.28 -4.84 7.10
C ASP A 103 6.85 -3.66 7.89
N SER A 104 6.95 -3.78 9.21
CA SER A 104 7.61 -2.79 10.07
C SER A 104 9.08 -2.59 9.68
N LEU A 105 9.81 -3.68 9.45
CA LEU A 105 11.19 -3.60 8.96
C LEU A 105 11.26 -2.93 7.59
N ALA A 106 10.36 -3.28 6.67
CA ALA A 106 10.30 -2.65 5.34
C ALA A 106 10.04 -1.14 5.45
N ILE A 107 9.10 -0.71 6.29
CA ILE A 107 8.81 0.71 6.53
C ILE A 107 10.04 1.42 7.09
N ASN A 108 10.76 0.82 8.05
CA ASN A 108 11.97 1.42 8.61
C ASN A 108 13.05 1.61 7.54
N THR A 109 13.29 0.60 6.69
CA THR A 109 14.27 0.73 5.61
C THR A 109 13.88 1.79 4.57
N LEU A 110 12.58 1.89 4.24
CA LEU A 110 12.08 2.96 3.37
C LEU A 110 12.27 4.34 4.01
N TYR A 111 12.02 4.47 5.31
CA TYR A 111 12.23 5.70 6.04
C TYR A 111 13.71 6.11 6.02
N GLU A 112 14.63 5.17 6.27
CA GLU A 112 16.08 5.41 6.16
C GLU A 112 16.47 5.87 4.75
N ASN A 113 15.95 5.22 3.71
CA ASN A 113 16.21 5.60 2.32
C ASN A 113 15.70 7.01 2.00
N ILE A 114 14.49 7.37 2.47
CA ILE A 114 13.96 8.73 2.31
C ILE A 114 14.88 9.75 2.98
N GLN A 115 15.39 9.46 4.18
CA GLN A 115 16.32 10.35 4.89
C GLN A 115 17.64 10.52 4.14
N ILE A 116 18.17 9.45 3.54
CA ILE A 116 19.38 9.52 2.71
C ILE A 116 19.13 10.39 1.47
N LEU A 117 18.06 10.13 0.72
CA LEU A 117 17.72 10.89 -0.47
C LEU A 117 17.47 12.38 -0.16
N GLN A 118 16.82 12.68 0.96
CA GLN A 118 16.65 14.06 1.41
C GLN A 118 17.99 14.76 1.67
N LYS A 119 18.97 14.06 2.26
CA LYS A 119 20.32 14.61 2.47
C LYS A 119 21.07 14.82 1.17
N GLU A 120 20.86 13.99 0.15
CA GLU A 120 21.48 14.13 -1.18
C GLU A 120 20.84 15.25 -2.01
N ILE A 121 19.53 15.45 -1.90
CA ILE A 121 18.80 16.51 -2.62
C ILE A 121 19.17 17.91 -2.10
N GLN A 122 19.44 18.07 -0.79
CA GLN A 122 19.81 19.36 -0.20
C GLN A 122 21.00 20.06 -0.88
N PRO A 123 22.19 19.44 -1.03
CA PRO A 123 23.31 20.07 -1.72
C PRO A 123 23.03 20.30 -3.21
N LEU A 124 22.35 19.36 -3.89
CA LEU A 124 21.98 19.52 -5.30
C LEU A 124 21.07 20.73 -5.53
N ASN A 125 20.09 20.95 -4.65
CA ASN A 125 19.24 22.14 -4.69
C ASN A 125 20.05 23.42 -4.47
N HIS A 126 21.05 23.39 -3.60
CA HIS A 126 21.93 24.53 -3.36
C HIS A 126 22.81 24.84 -4.57
N GLU A 127 23.36 23.82 -5.21
CA GLU A 127 24.16 23.94 -6.43
C GLU A 127 23.30 24.46 -7.59
N LEU A 128 22.10 23.92 -7.76
CA LEU A 128 21.15 24.36 -8.77
C LEU A 128 20.76 25.83 -8.57
N ALA A 129 20.43 26.25 -7.35
CA ALA A 129 20.13 27.65 -7.05
C ALA A 129 21.32 28.59 -7.30
N ALA A 130 22.56 28.14 -7.06
CA ALA A 130 23.75 28.91 -7.36
C ALA A 130 23.94 29.08 -8.87
N LEU A 131 23.71 28.00 -9.63
CA LEU A 131 23.84 27.98 -11.09
C LEU A 131 22.74 28.81 -11.77
N GLU A 132 21.51 28.77 -11.25
CA GLU A 132 20.43 29.67 -11.66
C GLU A 132 20.77 31.14 -11.39
N ALA A 133 21.32 31.46 -10.21
CA ALA A 133 21.73 32.83 -9.90
C ALA A 133 22.92 33.31 -10.76
N GLU A 134 23.78 32.41 -11.22
CA GLU A 134 24.85 32.73 -12.18
C GLU A 134 24.27 32.94 -13.59
N ALA A 135 23.35 32.08 -14.02
CA ALA A 135 22.63 32.24 -15.27
C ALA A 135 21.86 33.56 -15.29
N ASP A 136 21.12 33.91 -14.25
CA ASP A 136 20.39 35.19 -14.13
C ASP A 136 21.31 36.42 -14.15
N LYS A 137 22.58 36.27 -13.74
CA LYS A 137 23.58 37.34 -13.86
C LYS A 137 24.15 37.45 -15.28
N LEU A 138 24.39 36.32 -15.95
CA LEU A 138 24.87 36.27 -17.33
C LEU A 138 23.79 36.78 -18.30
N PHE A 139 22.55 36.37 -18.06
CA PHE A 139 21.36 36.85 -18.74
C PHE A 139 20.83 38.07 -17.99
N HIS A 140 21.52 39.21 -18.10
CA HIS A 140 21.10 40.48 -17.54
C HIS A 140 19.63 40.78 -17.84
N ARG A 141 18.73 40.47 -16.91
CA ARG A 141 17.33 40.86 -16.94
C ARG A 141 17.17 42.28 -16.39
N ASP A 142 18.01 43.20 -16.85
CA ASP A 142 17.90 44.61 -16.49
C ASP A 142 17.74 45.40 -17.78
N GLY A 143 16.50 45.82 -18.03
CA GLY A 143 16.19 47.01 -18.82
C GLY A 143 16.58 47.04 -20.30
N ASN A 144 15.71 46.47 -21.13
CA ASN A 144 15.16 47.14 -22.32
C ASN A 144 15.99 47.28 -23.62
N ASP A 145 17.12 46.58 -23.82
CA ASP A 145 17.86 46.62 -25.11
C ASP A 145 18.45 45.24 -25.49
N ASP A 146 17.60 44.21 -25.52
CA ASP A 146 18.00 42.79 -25.62
C ASP A 146 18.60 42.34 -26.97
N LEU A 147 19.04 43.28 -27.82
CA LEU A 147 19.83 43.00 -29.02
C LEU A 147 21.04 43.93 -29.21
N GLY A 148 21.39 44.78 -28.23
CA GLY A 148 22.48 45.76 -28.39
C GLY A 148 22.30 46.67 -29.62
N LEU A 149 21.05 46.83 -30.08
CA LEU A 149 20.73 47.65 -31.22
C LEU A 149 20.70 49.11 -30.77
N PRO A 150 21.33 50.04 -31.50
CA PRO A 150 21.15 51.45 -31.22
C PRO A 150 19.66 51.79 -31.37
N VAL A 151 19.11 52.44 -30.34
CA VAL A 151 17.73 52.95 -30.36
C VAL A 151 17.57 53.88 -31.57
N LEU A 152 16.84 53.43 -32.58
CA LEU A 152 16.52 54.26 -33.75
C LEU A 152 15.57 55.37 -33.29
N SER A 153 15.99 56.63 -33.46
CA SER A 153 15.16 57.78 -33.14
C SER A 153 13.93 57.83 -34.04
N ALA A 154 12.79 58.31 -33.53
CA ALA A 154 11.56 58.46 -34.32
C ALA A 154 11.75 59.32 -35.59
N GLU A 155 12.71 60.25 -35.56
CA GLU A 155 13.12 61.06 -36.70
C GLU A 155 13.77 60.23 -37.84
N SER A 156 14.38 59.10 -37.50
CA SER A 156 14.93 58.15 -38.49
C SER A 156 13.83 57.38 -39.22
N LEU A 157 12.63 57.29 -38.62
CA LEU A 157 11.46 56.63 -39.19
C LEU A 157 10.54 57.61 -39.94
N GLU A 158 10.67 58.91 -39.69
CA GLU A 158 10.02 59.98 -40.46
C GLU A 158 10.86 60.45 -41.66
N LEU A 159 11.48 59.52 -42.39
CA LEU A 159 11.86 59.85 -43.76
C LEU A 159 10.57 60.11 -44.55
N PRO A 160 10.39 61.27 -45.21
CA PRO A 160 9.24 61.50 -46.05
C PRO A 160 9.20 60.38 -47.09
N VAL A 161 8.19 59.50 -46.96
CA VAL A 161 8.07 58.36 -47.84
C VAL A 161 7.96 58.88 -49.27
N LEU A 162 8.76 58.35 -50.19
CA LEU A 162 8.85 58.81 -51.59
C LEU A 162 7.47 59.04 -52.23
N GLN A 163 6.49 58.25 -51.80
CA GLN A 163 5.08 58.31 -52.19
C GLN A 163 4.43 59.68 -51.92
N ASN A 164 4.74 60.34 -50.79
CA ASN A 164 4.21 61.67 -50.45
C ASN A 164 4.85 62.79 -51.29
N GLU A 165 6.10 62.62 -51.72
CA GLU A 165 6.74 63.56 -52.66
C GLU A 165 6.22 63.37 -54.09
N VAL A 166 5.94 62.13 -54.52
CA VAL A 166 5.34 61.84 -55.83
C VAL A 166 3.94 62.44 -55.97
N LEU A 167 3.15 62.47 -54.89
CA LEU A 167 1.80 63.08 -54.88
C LEU A 167 1.81 64.61 -54.97
N LYS A 168 2.93 65.29 -54.71
CA LYS A 168 3.07 66.75 -54.88
C LYS A 168 3.32 67.17 -56.33
N ILE A 169 3.56 66.23 -57.24
CA ILE A 169 3.86 66.50 -58.64
C ILE A 169 2.54 66.66 -59.40
N GLY A 170 2.34 67.80 -60.07
CA GLY A 170 1.06 68.23 -60.64
C GLY A 170 0.47 67.36 -61.76
N ASN A 171 1.16 66.30 -62.18
CA ASN A 171 0.63 65.31 -63.14
C ASN A 171 1.25 63.91 -62.89
N PRO A 172 0.72 63.15 -61.92
CA PRO A 172 1.30 61.87 -61.51
C PRO A 172 1.17 60.78 -62.59
N GLN A 173 0.14 60.82 -63.44
CA GLN A 173 -0.02 59.86 -64.53
C GLN A 173 1.08 59.99 -65.60
N ALA A 174 1.47 61.22 -65.96
CA ALA A 174 2.53 61.44 -66.94
C ALA A 174 3.88 60.94 -66.41
N LEU A 175 4.19 61.24 -65.14
CA LEU A 175 5.40 60.75 -64.49
C LEU A 175 5.43 59.22 -64.40
N LEU A 176 4.32 58.56 -64.07
CA LEU A 176 4.24 57.10 -64.07
C LEU A 176 4.46 56.51 -65.47
N GLY A 177 3.98 57.17 -66.52
CA GLY A 177 4.25 56.80 -67.90
C GLY A 177 5.74 56.87 -68.22
N ASP A 178 6.38 57.99 -67.91
CA ASP A 178 7.81 58.21 -68.15
C ASP A 178 8.68 57.25 -67.31
N MET A 179 8.31 57.00 -66.04
CA MET A 179 8.99 56.03 -65.19
C MET A 179 8.88 54.61 -65.74
N ASN A 180 7.73 54.22 -66.30
CA ASN A 180 7.58 52.91 -66.92
C ASN A 180 8.45 52.80 -68.19
N VAL A 181 8.55 53.86 -69.00
CA VAL A 181 9.45 53.88 -70.17
C VAL A 181 10.92 53.76 -69.74
N ILE A 182 11.32 54.49 -68.70
CA ILE A 182 12.69 54.41 -68.14
C ILE A 182 12.95 53.02 -67.54
N GLN A 183 11.98 52.45 -66.82
CA GLN A 183 12.11 51.12 -66.22
C GLN A 183 12.25 50.02 -67.28
N GLN A 184 11.65 50.21 -68.45
CA GLN A 184 11.75 49.29 -69.57
C GLN A 184 12.96 49.54 -70.48
N SER A 185 13.74 50.60 -70.25
CA SER A 185 14.94 50.91 -71.03
C SER A 185 16.02 49.86 -70.83
N ASP A 186 16.88 49.70 -71.82
CA ASP A 186 17.94 48.70 -71.80
C ASP A 186 19.01 49.03 -70.74
N GLU A 187 19.25 50.33 -70.49
CA GLU A 187 20.15 50.81 -69.44
C GLU A 187 19.65 50.46 -68.05
N MET A 188 18.35 50.65 -67.79
CA MET A 188 17.77 50.33 -66.48
C MET A 188 17.72 48.82 -66.25
N LYS A 189 17.45 48.02 -67.29
CA LYS A 189 17.55 46.56 -67.21
C LYS A 189 18.98 46.10 -66.93
N ALA A 190 19.98 46.70 -67.58
CA ALA A 190 21.38 46.41 -67.32
C ALA A 190 21.76 46.75 -65.87
N MET A 191 21.30 47.90 -65.37
CA MET A 191 21.51 48.31 -63.97
C MET A 191 20.84 47.35 -62.98
N LYS A 192 19.60 46.91 -63.26
CA LYS A 192 18.88 45.94 -62.43
C LYS A 192 19.61 44.59 -62.37
N ALA A 193 20.06 44.08 -63.51
CA ALA A 193 20.82 42.83 -63.58
C ALA A 193 22.17 42.94 -62.83
N PHE A 194 22.83 44.10 -62.90
CA PHE A 194 24.05 44.36 -62.14
C PHE A 194 23.80 44.37 -60.62
N LEU A 195 22.71 44.99 -60.17
CA LEU A 195 22.33 45.00 -58.76
C LEU A 195 21.95 43.60 -58.25
N GLU A 196 21.23 42.80 -59.05
CA GLU A 196 20.91 41.41 -58.72
C GLU A 196 22.19 40.57 -58.55
N GLN A 197 23.18 40.73 -59.43
CA GLN A 197 24.49 40.08 -59.28
C GLN A 197 25.26 40.51 -58.03
N LEU A 198 25.17 41.78 -57.64
CA LEU A 198 25.78 42.26 -56.40
C LEU A 198 25.08 41.67 -55.17
N TYR A 199 23.76 41.54 -55.20
CA TYR A 199 22.98 40.95 -54.11
C TYR A 199 23.26 39.45 -53.96
N GLU A 200 23.27 38.68 -55.04
CA GLU A 200 23.66 37.27 -54.98
C GLU A 200 25.06 37.12 -54.38
N LYS A 201 26.03 37.95 -54.81
CA LYS A 201 27.39 37.92 -54.26
C LYS A 201 27.46 38.29 -52.77
N ALA A 202 26.57 39.13 -52.26
CA ALA A 202 26.52 39.49 -50.85
C ALA A 202 25.97 38.35 -49.98
N GLU A 203 25.01 37.56 -50.48
CA GLU A 203 24.51 36.37 -49.78
C GLU A 203 25.56 35.23 -49.71
N PHE A 204 26.44 35.11 -50.71
CA PHE A 204 27.54 34.14 -50.72
C PHE A 204 28.79 34.56 -49.93
N GLN A 205 28.78 35.71 -49.22
CA GLN A 205 29.88 36.16 -48.35
C GLN A 205 29.57 36.00 -46.85
N VAL A 206 28.48 35.32 -46.50
CA VAL A 206 28.16 34.91 -45.13
C VAL A 206 28.34 33.38 -45.00
N GLU A 207 29.60 32.94 -45.10
CA GLU A 207 30.08 31.62 -44.64
C GLU A 207 31.51 31.74 -44.11
#